data_AF-A0A4V3KXK0-F1
#
_entry.id   AF-A0A4V3KXK0-F1
#
_cell.length_a   1.000
_cell.length_b   1.000
_cell.length_c   1.000
_cell.angle_alpha   90.00
_cell.angle_beta   90.00
_cell.angle_gamma   90.00
#
_symmetry.space_group_name_H-M   'P 1'
#
loop_
_entity.id
_entity.type
_entity.pdbx_description
1 polymer ?
#
loop_
_entity_poly.entity_id
_entity_poly.type
_entity_poly.pdbx_seq_one_letter_code
_entity_poly.pdbx_strand_id
1 'polypeptide(L)'
;TTFGGLVGRNEGAVERSWSSAAISGSDANGGLVGYNLGSIAQSYATGSVKPVFSTGYGGGLVGINDGSVSQSFATGAVQTRSMPTHGVIAFGSGTLASDVYWNK
;
A
#
# COMPACT_ATOMS: atom_id res chain seq x y z
N THR A 1 -5.21 -2.54 -13.15
CA THR A 1 -3.75 -2.40 -12.99
C THR A 1 -3.44 -1.80 -11.65
N THR A 2 -2.56 -2.48 -10.91
CA THR A 2 -2.08 -2.10 -9.59
C THR A 2 -0.89 -1.16 -9.69
N PHE A 3 -0.91 -0.08 -8.90
CA PHE A 3 0.19 0.89 -8.82
C PHE A 3 0.74 0.98 -7.40
N GLY A 4 2.05 1.20 -7.31
CA GLY A 4 2.74 1.64 -6.09
C GLY A 4 3.50 2.93 -6.39
N GLY A 5 3.57 3.83 -5.42
CA GLY A 5 4.27 5.10 -5.60
C GLY A 5 5.78 4.98 -5.77
N LEU A 6 6.37 3.87 -5.29
CA LEU A 6 7.77 3.52 -5.54
C LEU A 6 7.91 2.28 -6.42
N VAL A 7 7.16 1.21 -6.12
CA VAL A 7 7.30 -0.08 -6.81
C VAL A 7 5.93 -0.63 -7.21
N GLY A 8 5.76 -0.98 -8.49
CA GLY A 8 4.54 -1.64 -8.97
C GLY A 8 4.38 -3.06 -8.42
N ARG A 9 5.42 -3.89 -8.56
CA ARG A 9 5.48 -5.27 -8.06
C ARG A 9 6.84 -5.53 -7.41
N ASN A 10 6.84 -5.93 -6.13
CA ASN A 10 8.03 -6.25 -5.37
C ASN A 10 8.14 -7.76 -5.15
N GLU A 11 9.24 -8.37 -5.61
CA GLU A 11 9.62 -9.77 -5.33
C GLU A 11 10.93 -9.87 -4.53
N GLY A 12 11.53 -8.72 -4.17
CA GLY A 12 12.76 -8.62 -3.41
C GLY A 12 12.57 -7.84 -2.12
N ALA A 13 13.56 -7.03 -1.75
CA ALA A 13 13.52 -6.21 -0.55
C ALA A 13 13.29 -4.73 -0.89
N VAL A 14 12.32 -4.12 -0.21
CA VAL A 14 12.14 -2.66 -0.14
C VAL A 14 12.44 -2.24 1.29
N GLU A 15 13.60 -1.62 1.50
CA GLU A 15 14.07 -1.21 2.83
C GLU A 15 14.30 0.29 2.89
N ARG A 16 13.97 0.92 4.03
CA ARG A 16 14.28 2.33 4.32
C ARG A 16 13.84 3.28 3.21
N SER A 17 12.70 2.99 2.62
CA SER A 17 12.22 3.63 1.40
C SER A 17 10.90 4.34 1.64
N TRP A 18 10.60 5.35 0.82
CA TRP A 18 9.34 6.09 0.98
C TRP A 18 8.80 6.68 -0.31
N SER A 19 7.52 7.05 -0.27
CA SER A 19 6.82 7.71 -1.38
C SER A 19 5.80 8.72 -0.89
N SER A 20 5.76 9.89 -1.54
CA SER A 20 4.70 10.90 -1.40
C SER A 20 3.82 11.00 -2.65
N ALA A 21 3.96 10.06 -3.59
CA ALA A 21 3.23 10.11 -4.85
C ALA A 21 1.71 9.94 -4.62
N ALA A 22 0.93 10.79 -5.27
CA ALA A 22 -0.52 10.61 -5.34
C ALA A 22 -0.84 9.50 -6.35
N ILE A 23 -1.58 8.47 -5.91
CA ILE A 23 -1.90 7.31 -6.72
C ILE A 23 -3.35 7.35 -7.16
N SER A 24 -3.58 7.16 -8.46
CA SER A 24 -4.91 7.09 -9.08
C SER A 24 -4.97 5.93 -10.06
N GLY A 25 -5.06 4.71 -9.52
CA GLY A 25 -5.10 3.47 -10.29
C GLY A 25 -6.50 2.84 -10.36
N SER A 26 -6.69 1.92 -11.30
CA SER A 26 -7.97 1.23 -11.50
C SER A 26 -8.25 0.09 -10.53
N ASP A 27 -7.23 -0.43 -9.86
CA ASP A 27 -7.28 -1.70 -9.12
C ASP A 27 -6.79 -1.54 -7.67
N ALA A 28 -6.29 -2.60 -7.06
CA ALA A 28 -5.61 -2.58 -5.77
C ALA A 28 -4.35 -1.70 -5.82
N ASN A 29 -4.37 -0.52 -5.21
CA ASN A 29 -3.24 0.40 -5.20
C ASN A 29 -2.64 0.53 -3.80
N GLY A 30 -1.32 0.71 -3.73
CA GLY A 30 -0.61 1.01 -2.49
C GLY A 30 0.12 2.35 -2.57
N GLY A 31 0.22 3.05 -1.44
CA GLY A 31 0.97 4.32 -1.38
C GLY A 31 2.47 4.15 -1.67
N LEU A 32 3.05 3.00 -1.30
CA LEU A 32 4.46 2.66 -1.55
C LEU A 32 4.61 1.56 -2.60
N VAL A 33 3.96 0.42 -2.37
CA VAL A 33 4.08 -0.78 -3.23
C VAL A 33 2.70 -1.22 -3.73
N GLY A 34 2.59 -1.52 -5.02
CA GLY A 34 1.36 -2.03 -5.60
C GLY A 34 1.08 -3.46 -5.13
N TYR A 35 1.94 -4.40 -5.52
CA TYR A 35 1.87 -5.81 -5.11
C TYR A 35 3.19 -6.24 -4.47
N ASN A 36 3.14 -6.66 -3.20
CA ASN A 36 4.27 -7.20 -2.47
C ASN A 36 4.21 -8.74 -2.37
N LEU A 37 5.24 -9.40 -2.90
CA LEU A 37 5.56 -10.83 -2.73
C LEU A 37 6.85 -11.04 -1.92
N GLY A 38 7.68 -9.99 -1.79
CA GLY A 38 8.91 -10.00 -1.03
C GLY A 38 8.77 -9.36 0.36
N SER A 39 9.79 -8.62 0.79
CA SER A 39 9.80 -7.94 2.08
C SER A 39 9.74 -6.42 1.94
N ILE A 40 9.03 -5.77 2.86
CA ILE A 40 9.03 -4.33 3.06
C ILE A 40 9.40 -4.05 4.51
N ALA A 41 10.46 -3.28 4.74
CA ALA A 41 10.94 -2.95 6.08
C ALA A 41 11.29 -1.46 6.21
N GLN A 42 11.00 -0.89 7.38
CA GLN A 42 11.44 0.48 7.74
C GLN A 42 11.00 1.54 6.70
N SER A 43 9.84 1.38 6.08
CA SER A 43 9.43 2.14 4.91
C SER A 43 8.10 2.85 5.13
N TYR A 44 7.82 3.91 4.37
CA TYR A 44 6.58 4.68 4.60
C TYR A 44 5.97 5.34 3.37
N ALA A 45 4.67 5.63 3.45
CA ALA A 45 3.93 6.35 2.40
C ALA A 45 3.13 7.53 2.97
N THR A 46 3.23 8.69 2.32
CA THR A 46 2.47 9.90 2.70
C THR A 46 1.51 10.39 1.62
N GLY A 47 1.66 9.89 0.39
CA GLY A 47 0.80 10.26 -0.74
C GLY A 47 -0.61 9.69 -0.64
N SER A 48 -1.60 10.42 -1.16
CA SER A 48 -2.99 9.95 -1.16
C SER A 48 -3.22 8.82 -2.16
N VAL A 49 -4.05 7.84 -1.80
CA VAL A 49 -4.46 6.75 -2.69
C VAL A 49 -5.94 6.92 -3.04
N LYS A 50 -6.24 7.07 -4.32
CA LYS A 50 -7.60 7.31 -4.84
C LYS A 50 -7.90 6.35 -6.00
N PRO A 51 -8.41 5.14 -5.74
CA PRO A 51 -8.80 4.22 -6.80
C PRO A 51 -9.89 4.85 -7.69
N VAL A 52 -9.74 4.70 -9.02
CA VAL A 52 -10.56 5.42 -10.00
C VAL A 52 -11.92 4.73 -10.22
N PHE A 53 -11.97 3.40 -10.06
CA PHE A 53 -13.21 2.63 -10.16
C PHE A 53 -13.90 2.46 -8.82
N SER A 54 -15.23 2.34 -8.85
CA SER A 54 -16.06 2.13 -7.65
C SER A 54 -15.71 0.84 -6.91
N THR A 55 -15.22 -0.16 -7.63
CA THR A 55 -14.76 -1.46 -7.11
C THR A 55 -13.27 -1.47 -6.75
N GLY A 56 -12.55 -0.35 -6.95
CA GLY A 56 -11.12 -0.27 -6.68
C GLY A 56 -10.81 -0.28 -5.18
N TYR A 57 -9.73 -0.97 -4.80
CA TYR A 57 -9.24 -1.06 -3.44
C TYR A 57 -7.97 -0.22 -3.27
N GLY A 58 -7.76 0.33 -2.08
CA GLY A 58 -6.56 1.06 -1.75
C GLY A 58 -6.05 0.66 -0.37
N GLY A 59 -4.76 0.39 -0.26
CA GLY A 59 -4.06 0.30 1.01
C GLY A 59 -3.14 1.50 1.18
N GLY A 60 -3.03 2.01 2.40
CA GLY A 60 -2.21 3.18 2.69
C GLY A 60 -0.73 2.97 2.34
N LEU A 61 -0.21 1.77 2.55
CA LEU A 61 1.18 1.40 2.24
C LEU A 61 1.27 0.43 1.05
N VAL A 62 0.49 -0.66 1.06
CA VAL A 62 0.56 -1.72 0.05
C VAL A 62 -0.83 -2.00 -0.53
N GLY A 63 -0.94 -2.18 -1.84
CA GLY A 63 -2.20 -2.63 -2.46
C GLY A 63 -2.50 -4.07 -2.08
N ILE A 64 -1.67 -4.99 -2.58
CA ILE A 64 -1.76 -6.43 -2.35
C ILE A 64 -0.53 -6.89 -1.58
N ASN A 65 -0.71 -7.57 -0.46
CA ASN A 65 0.39 -8.11 0.33
C ASN A 65 0.31 -9.63 0.50
N ASP A 66 1.14 -10.36 -0.23
CA ASP A 66 1.40 -11.80 -0.03
C ASP A 66 2.81 -12.08 0.53
N GLY A 67 3.59 -11.02 0.75
CA GLY A 67 4.90 -11.06 1.41
C GLY A 67 4.84 -10.59 2.87
N SER A 68 5.94 -10.03 3.37
CA SER A 68 6.04 -9.52 4.74
C SER A 68 6.22 -8.01 4.80
N VAL A 69 5.64 -7.39 5.82
CA VAL A 69 5.81 -5.96 6.11
C VAL A 69 6.15 -5.78 7.60
N SER A 70 7.18 -4.99 7.89
CA SER A 70 7.58 -4.64 9.26
C SER A 70 8.08 -3.20 9.38
N GLN A 71 7.99 -2.63 10.58
CA GLN A 71 8.51 -1.29 10.92
C GLN A 71 8.09 -0.20 9.94
N SER A 72 6.89 -0.29 9.37
CA SER A 72 6.48 0.52 8.23
C SER A 72 5.14 1.20 8.49
N PHE A 73 4.93 2.38 7.92
CA PHE A 73 3.69 3.12 8.20
C PHE A 73 3.19 3.90 6.99
N ALA A 74 1.90 4.24 7.02
CA ALA A 74 1.32 5.18 6.06
C ALA A 74 0.60 6.32 6.78
N THR A 75 0.61 7.50 6.18
CA THR A 75 -0.17 8.67 6.62
C THR A 75 -1.06 9.26 5.52
N GLY A 76 -0.90 8.81 4.28
CA GLY A 76 -1.72 9.25 3.16
C GLY A 76 -3.18 8.85 3.32
N ALA A 77 -4.09 9.75 2.95
CA ALA A 77 -5.52 9.45 2.92
C ALA A 77 -5.84 8.43 1.81
N VAL A 78 -6.65 7.42 2.14
CA VAL A 78 -7.19 6.46 1.18
C VAL A 78 -8.66 6.78 0.94
N GLN A 79 -9.01 7.19 -0.28
CA GLN A 79 -10.37 7.60 -0.66
C GLN A 79 -10.93 6.62 -1.70
N THR A 80 -11.71 5.65 -1.22
CA THR A 80 -12.45 4.69 -2.05
C THR A 80 -13.87 5.21 -2.31
N ARG A 81 -14.43 4.92 -3.49
CA ARG A 81 -15.76 5.42 -3.89
C ARG A 81 -16.93 4.62 -3.31
N SER A 82 -16.83 3.30 -3.31
CA SER A 82 -17.93 2.42 -2.88
C SER A 82 -17.49 1.24 -2.02
N MET A 83 -16.17 1.04 -1.88
CA MET A 83 -15.59 0.00 -1.03
C MET A 83 -15.16 0.57 0.32
N PRO A 84 -15.12 -0.26 1.39
CA PRO A 84 -14.51 0.12 2.65
C PRO A 84 -13.07 0.59 2.46
N THR A 85 -12.63 1.51 3.30
CA THR A 85 -11.21 1.90 3.33
C THR A 85 -10.40 0.81 4.02
N HIS A 86 -9.39 0.30 3.33
CA HIS A 86 -8.52 -0.74 3.87
C HIS A 86 -7.24 -0.06 4.39
N GLY A 87 -6.81 -0.43 5.60
CA GLY A 87 -5.85 0.35 6.38
C GLY A 87 -4.44 0.41 5.78
N VAL A 88 -3.52 -0.37 6.34
CA VAL A 88 -2.14 -0.45 5.83
C VAL A 88 -2.11 -1.14 4.46
N ILE A 89 -2.85 -2.24 4.33
CA ILE A 89 -2.94 -3.04 3.10
C ILE A 89 -4.37 -3.09 2.60
N ALA A 90 -4.58 -3.27 1.29
CA ALA A 90 -5.92 -3.46 0.74
C ALA A 90 -6.40 -4.91 0.94
N PHE A 91 -5.60 -5.88 0.52
CA PHE A 91 -5.87 -7.31 0.74
C PHE A 91 -4.58 -8.13 0.60
N GLY A 92 -4.68 -9.41 0.92
CA GLY A 92 -3.59 -10.37 0.72
C GLY A 92 -3.49 -11.35 1.89
N SER A 93 -2.62 -12.34 1.72
CA SER A 93 -2.41 -13.44 2.66
C SER A 93 -1.09 -13.33 3.45
N GLY A 94 -0.31 -12.29 3.17
CA GLY A 94 0.98 -12.03 3.79
C GLY A 94 0.90 -11.50 5.21
N THR A 95 2.06 -11.30 5.83
CA THR A 95 2.16 -10.93 7.26
C THR A 95 2.40 -9.44 7.45
N LEU A 96 1.78 -8.88 8.49
CA LEU A 96 2.07 -7.56 9.04
C LEU A 96 2.62 -7.73 10.45
N ALA A 97 3.81 -7.19 10.71
CA ALA A 97 4.30 -7.09 12.08
C ALA A 97 3.46 -6.09 12.90
N SER A 98 3.52 -6.22 14.23
CA SER A 98 2.71 -5.40 15.16
C SER A 98 3.06 -3.92 15.15
N ASP A 99 4.20 -3.55 14.56
CA ASP A 99 4.71 -2.19 14.42
C ASP A 99 4.31 -1.53 13.10
N VAL A 100 3.44 -2.17 12.33
CA VAL A 100 2.94 -1.65 11.06
C VAL A 100 1.59 -0.97 11.27
N TYR A 101 1.48 0.31 10.91
CA TYR A 101 0.27 1.09 11.18
C TYR A 101 -0.07 2.10 10.08
N TRP A 102 -1.35 2.47 10.02
CA TRP A 102 -1.85 3.57 9.20
C TRP A 102 -2.38 4.66 10.13
N ASN A 103 -1.70 5.81 10.16
CA ASN A 103 -2.05 6.94 11.01
C ASN A 103 -2.68 8.03 10.14
N LYS A 104 -4.02 8.15 10.22
CA LYS A 104 -4.83 9.03 9.38
C LYS A 104 -5.40 10.21 10.16
#